data_AF-M2VT25-F1
#
_entry.id   AF-M2VT25-F1
#
_cell.length_a   1.000
_cell.length_b   1.000
_cell.length_c   1.000
_cell.angle_alpha   90.00
_cell.angle_beta   90.00
_cell.angle_gamma   90.00
#
_symmetry.space_group_name_H-M   'P 1'
#
loop_
_entity.id
_entity.type
_entity.pdbx_description
1 polymer ?
#
loop_
_entity_poly.entity_id
_entity_poly.type
_entity_poly.pdbx_seq_one_letter_code
_entity_poly.pdbx_strand_id
1 'polypeptide(L)'
;MLLEDFPKKRRRLSIRNTKEPHFSTWLQLENKFANHKELLSIAYFLCQQNESWIPLIAEYGLPHLERQLVFPSLIKAIVSQQLSGKAAKAIMERLHSLLQGTVTEVEIANRIVNLEQAQLRQAGLSQRKVEYLKGLAQLFADGTLSDDELASLSDHDLTSRLLTVKGIGEWTIHMLMIFALQRKDVLPFGDLGVRKGAIKFFGLSDQQKRWKKKEEWEALFEPYRPYRTYVSWLMWKVNSPQFVIAME
;
A
#
# COMPACT_ATOMS: atom_id res chain seq x y z
N MET A 1 -34.01 3.46 -0.06
CA MET A 1 -34.93 3.62 1.09
C MET A 1 -34.38 2.70 2.17
N LEU A 2 -33.45 3.14 2.99
CA LEU A 2 -33.67 3.95 4.20
C LEU A 2 -32.51 4.94 4.38
N LEU A 3 -32.84 6.24 4.39
CA LEU A 3 -31.97 7.38 4.74
C LEU A 3 -32.51 8.06 6.02
N GLU A 4 -33.13 7.29 6.89
CA GLU A 4 -33.73 7.81 8.12
C GLU A 4 -33.34 6.88 9.26
N ASP A 5 -32.27 7.25 9.97
CA ASP A 5 -32.11 7.04 11.42
C ASP A 5 -30.76 7.60 11.87
N PHE A 6 -30.62 8.93 11.80
CA PHE A 6 -29.60 9.65 12.55
C PHE A 6 -30.18 10.02 13.93
N PRO A 7 -29.50 9.72 15.05
CA PRO A 7 -30.05 9.98 16.38
C PRO A 7 -30.12 11.49 16.67
N LYS A 8 -31.35 12.03 16.60
CA LYS A 8 -31.72 13.35 17.14
C LYS A 8 -31.72 13.33 18.68
N LYS A 9 -30.54 13.42 19.31
CA LYS A 9 -30.45 13.84 20.72
C LYS A 9 -29.39 14.92 20.90
N ARG A 10 -29.84 16.18 20.80
CA ARG A 10 -29.17 17.35 21.39
C ARG A 10 -29.12 17.16 22.91
N ARG A 11 -28.03 16.63 23.44
CA ARG A 11 -27.65 16.89 24.83
C ARG A 11 -26.79 18.15 24.83
N ARG A 12 -27.26 19.19 25.54
CA ARG A 12 -26.44 20.35 25.89
C ARG A 12 -25.27 19.86 26.73
N LEU A 13 -24.13 19.59 26.10
CA LEU A 13 -22.84 19.51 26.76
C LEU A 13 -22.31 20.93 26.88
N SER A 14 -21.90 21.31 28.09
CA SER A 14 -21.36 22.62 28.39
C SER A 14 -20.16 22.90 27.49
N ILE A 15 -20.27 23.96 26.69
CA ILE A 15 -19.27 24.38 25.73
C ILE A 15 -18.03 24.82 26.50
N ARG A 16 -17.02 23.95 26.54
CA ARG A 16 -15.62 24.33 26.73
C ARG A 16 -14.87 23.97 25.44
N ASN A 17 -14.87 24.93 24.53
CA ASN A 17 -13.78 25.24 23.61
C ASN A 17 -13.20 24.08 22.76
N THR A 18 -14.02 23.51 21.88
CA THR A 18 -13.54 22.77 20.70
C THR A 18 -14.13 23.44 19.47
N LYS A 19 -13.28 24.05 18.63
CA LYS A 19 -13.67 24.66 17.36
C LYS A 19 -14.19 23.55 16.45
N GLU A 20 -15.47 23.59 16.05
CA GLU A 20 -15.96 22.74 14.97
C GLU A 20 -15.07 22.94 13.73
N PRO A 21 -14.57 21.89 13.08
CA PRO A 21 -13.86 22.04 11.82
C PRO A 21 -14.81 22.68 10.80
N HIS A 22 -14.38 23.81 10.23
CA HIS A 22 -15.18 24.69 9.39
C HIS A 22 -16.04 23.92 8.37
N PHE A 23 -17.35 24.15 8.37
CA PHE A 23 -18.34 23.60 7.42
C PHE A 23 -17.87 23.60 5.94
N SER A 24 -17.07 24.61 5.55
CA SER A 24 -16.48 24.72 4.21
C SER A 24 -15.56 23.55 3.85
N THR A 25 -14.82 22.98 4.80
CA THR A 25 -13.89 21.87 4.52
C THR A 25 -14.62 20.54 4.36
N TRP A 26 -15.75 20.35 5.07
CA TRP A 26 -16.60 19.18 4.88
C TRP A 26 -17.26 19.16 3.50
N LEU A 27 -17.79 20.30 3.06
CA LEU A 27 -18.36 20.43 1.71
C LEU A 27 -17.29 20.18 0.62
N GLN A 28 -16.05 20.58 0.85
CA GLN A 28 -14.93 20.27 -0.04
C GLN A 28 -14.67 18.77 -0.14
N LEU A 29 -14.73 18.03 0.98
CA LEU A 29 -14.57 16.57 0.99
C LEU A 29 -15.70 15.87 0.24
N GLU A 30 -16.96 16.27 0.48
CA GLU A 30 -18.12 15.71 -0.22
C GLU A 30 -18.01 15.92 -1.73
N ASN A 31 -17.62 17.12 -2.17
CA ASN A 31 -17.41 17.40 -3.59
C ASN A 31 -16.24 16.59 -4.17
N LYS A 32 -15.13 16.43 -3.42
CA LYS A 32 -13.95 15.67 -3.85
C LYS A 32 -14.25 14.19 -4.08
N PHE A 33 -15.14 13.62 -3.26
CA PHE A 33 -15.52 12.20 -3.34
C PHE A 33 -16.96 11.99 -3.83
N ALA A 34 -17.56 12.95 -4.53
CA ALA A 34 -18.95 12.90 -4.95
C ALA A 34 -19.30 11.61 -5.74
N ASN A 35 -18.33 11.06 -6.48
CA ASN A 35 -18.48 9.82 -7.25
C ASN A 35 -17.88 8.57 -6.57
N HIS A 36 -17.32 8.71 -5.36
CA HIS A 36 -16.61 7.64 -4.65
C HIS A 36 -17.14 7.48 -3.21
N LYS A 37 -18.38 6.98 -3.08
CA LYS A 37 -19.08 6.84 -1.79
C LYS A 37 -18.28 6.09 -0.71
N GLU A 38 -17.51 5.08 -1.10
CA GLU A 38 -16.65 4.34 -0.18
C GLU A 38 -15.52 5.22 0.37
N LEU A 39 -14.78 5.91 -0.51
CA LEU A 39 -13.70 6.81 -0.08
C LEU A 39 -14.23 7.95 0.79
N LEU A 40 -15.43 8.46 0.50
CA LEU A 40 -16.10 9.44 1.34
C LEU A 40 -16.39 8.88 2.74
N SER A 41 -16.90 7.65 2.82
CA SER A 41 -17.21 6.98 4.10
C SER A 41 -15.95 6.72 4.92
N ILE A 42 -14.85 6.37 4.26
CA ILE A 42 -13.53 6.18 4.89
C ILE A 42 -13.00 7.52 5.39
N ALA A 43 -13.06 8.58 4.58
CA ALA A 43 -12.65 9.91 4.99
C ALA A 43 -13.43 10.38 6.23
N TYR A 44 -14.75 10.19 6.24
CA TYR A 44 -15.59 10.49 7.41
C TYR A 44 -15.15 9.71 8.64
N PHE A 45 -14.95 8.40 8.50
CA PHE A 45 -14.48 7.56 9.61
C PHE A 45 -13.17 8.06 10.19
N LEU A 46 -12.17 8.35 9.35
CA LEU A 46 -10.87 8.84 9.80
C LEU A 46 -11.00 10.18 10.55
N CYS A 47 -11.73 11.13 9.96
CA CYS A 47 -11.93 12.45 10.57
C CYS A 47 -12.68 12.40 11.91
N GLN A 48 -13.57 11.42 12.12
CA GLN A 48 -14.22 11.20 13.42
C GLN A 48 -13.25 10.74 14.51
N GLN A 49 -12.20 9.99 14.15
CA GLN A 49 -11.17 9.55 15.09
C GLN A 49 -10.20 10.68 15.42
N ASN A 50 -9.88 11.53 14.43
CA ASN A 50 -8.98 12.68 14.61
C ASN A 50 -9.25 13.75 13.54
N GLU A 51 -9.74 14.91 13.94
CA GLU A 51 -10.06 16.01 13.02
C GLU A 51 -8.83 16.54 12.26
N SER A 52 -7.61 16.28 12.73
CA SER A 52 -6.36 16.65 12.03
C SER A 52 -6.20 15.96 10.67
N TRP A 53 -6.99 14.92 10.37
CA TRP A 53 -7.04 14.30 9.05
C TRP A 53 -7.71 15.17 7.98
N ILE A 54 -8.64 16.05 8.38
CA ILE A 54 -9.43 16.89 7.48
C ILE A 54 -8.55 17.68 6.49
N PRO A 55 -7.56 18.49 6.93
CA PRO A 55 -6.72 19.25 6.00
C PRO A 55 -5.90 18.34 5.06
N LEU A 56 -5.41 17.20 5.55
CA LEU A 56 -4.61 16.27 4.74
C LEU A 56 -5.45 15.59 3.66
N ILE A 57 -6.68 15.17 3.97
CA ILE A 57 -7.57 14.55 2.99
C ILE A 57 -8.08 15.60 2.01
N ALA A 58 -8.36 16.83 2.47
CA ALA A 58 -8.74 17.93 1.58
C ALA A 58 -7.61 18.24 0.57
N GLU A 59 -6.36 18.29 1.02
CA GLU A 59 -5.19 18.51 0.16
C GLU A 59 -4.91 17.31 -0.74
N TYR A 60 -4.58 16.15 -0.16
CA TYR A 60 -4.06 15.01 -0.91
C TYR A 60 -5.16 14.09 -1.45
N GLY A 61 -6.28 13.96 -0.74
CA GLY A 61 -7.34 13.00 -1.06
C GLY A 61 -7.11 11.67 -0.35
N LEU A 62 -7.67 10.61 -0.92
CA LEU A 62 -7.40 9.22 -0.55
C LEU A 62 -7.14 8.44 -1.85
N PRO A 63 -6.29 7.40 -1.83
CA PRO A 63 -5.95 6.68 -3.05
C PRO A 63 -7.16 5.90 -3.56
N HIS A 64 -7.37 5.98 -4.88
CA HIS A 64 -8.17 4.99 -5.59
C HIS A 64 -7.26 3.83 -5.93
N LEU A 65 -7.46 2.69 -5.27
CA LEU A 65 -6.64 1.49 -5.47
C LEU A 65 -7.35 0.57 -6.45
N GLU A 66 -6.63 0.10 -7.47
CA GLU A 66 -7.13 -0.87 -8.46
C GLU A 66 -6.49 -2.24 -8.21
N ARG A 67 -7.25 -3.31 -8.41
CA ARG A 67 -6.76 -4.67 -8.20
C ARG A 67 -5.81 -5.01 -9.34
N GLN A 68 -4.65 -5.52 -8.98
CA GLN A 68 -3.63 -5.98 -9.91
C GLN A 68 -3.37 -7.48 -9.71
N LEU A 69 -2.84 -8.11 -10.75
CA LEU A 69 -2.35 -9.48 -10.69
C LEU A 69 -1.12 -9.57 -9.78
N VAL A 70 -1.06 -10.59 -8.93
CA VAL A 70 -0.04 -10.69 -7.87
C VAL A 70 1.34 -10.93 -8.49
N PHE A 71 1.46 -11.83 -9.46
CA PHE A 71 2.73 -12.21 -10.05
C PHE A 71 3.42 -11.04 -10.78
N PRO A 72 2.75 -10.31 -11.70
CA PRO A 72 3.32 -9.09 -12.27
C PRO A 72 3.71 -8.05 -11.21
N SER A 73 2.92 -7.87 -10.15
CA SER A 73 3.26 -6.94 -9.07
C SER A 73 4.50 -7.39 -8.29
N LEU A 74 4.67 -8.68 -8.03
CA LEU A 74 5.87 -9.23 -7.37
C LEU A 74 7.12 -9.10 -8.27
N ILE A 75 6.98 -9.30 -9.58
CA ILE A 75 8.07 -9.03 -10.55
C ILE A 75 8.47 -7.55 -10.49
N LYS A 76 7.50 -6.63 -10.57
CA LYS A 76 7.73 -5.18 -10.44
C LYS A 76 8.43 -4.85 -9.13
N ALA A 77 8.02 -5.47 -8.02
CA ALA A 77 8.65 -5.27 -6.72
C ALA A 77 10.12 -5.68 -6.72
N ILE A 78 10.45 -6.89 -7.17
CA ILE A 78 11.83 -7.40 -7.24
C ILE A 78 12.70 -6.50 -8.12
N VAL A 79 12.19 -6.11 -9.29
CA VAL A 79 12.91 -5.23 -10.22
C VAL A 79 13.18 -3.86 -9.59
N SER A 80 12.22 -3.31 -8.86
CA SER A 80 12.31 -1.94 -8.32
C SER A 80 13.14 -1.80 -7.05
N GLN A 81 13.48 -2.90 -6.37
CA GLN A 81 14.28 -2.88 -5.13
C GLN A 81 15.57 -2.08 -5.28
N GLN A 82 15.82 -1.13 -4.36
CA GLN A 82 17.06 -0.33 -4.29
C GLN A 82 17.37 0.48 -5.56
N LEU A 83 16.36 0.85 -6.36
CA LEU A 83 16.50 1.67 -7.56
C LEU A 83 15.70 2.96 -7.47
N SER A 84 16.09 3.95 -8.27
CA SER A 84 15.21 5.08 -8.58
C SER A 84 14.06 4.61 -9.48
N GLY A 85 12.91 5.30 -9.43
CA GLY A 85 11.76 4.98 -10.28
C GLY A 85 12.10 4.99 -11.78
N LYS A 86 12.95 5.93 -12.23
CA LYS A 86 13.41 5.99 -13.63
C LYS A 86 14.24 4.75 -14.02
N ALA A 87 15.12 4.30 -13.14
CA ALA A 87 15.94 3.11 -13.41
C ALA A 87 15.08 1.83 -13.42
N ALA A 88 14.17 1.70 -12.44
CA ALA A 88 13.23 0.58 -12.37
C ALA A 88 12.36 0.50 -13.64
N LYS A 89 11.80 1.64 -14.08
CA LYS A 89 10.99 1.73 -15.30
C LYS A 89 11.76 1.24 -16.54
N ALA A 90 12.98 1.73 -16.73
CA ALA A 90 13.79 1.34 -17.89
C ALA A 90 14.15 -0.16 -17.90
N ILE A 91 14.37 -0.77 -16.72
CA ILE A 91 14.61 -2.22 -16.62
C ILE A 91 13.31 -2.98 -16.90
N MET A 92 12.18 -2.53 -16.35
CA MET A 92 10.87 -3.15 -16.60
C MET A 92 10.50 -3.11 -18.08
N GLU A 93 10.75 -2.01 -18.79
CA GLU A 93 10.51 -1.92 -20.24
C GLU A 93 11.33 -2.96 -21.03
N ARG A 94 12.63 -3.11 -20.71
CA ARG A 94 13.47 -4.13 -21.36
C ARG A 94 13.05 -5.54 -21.00
N LEU A 95 12.68 -5.79 -19.74
CA LEU A 95 12.15 -7.09 -19.32
C LEU A 95 10.84 -7.40 -20.05
N HIS A 96 9.92 -6.43 -20.16
CA HIS A 96 8.68 -6.61 -20.89
C HIS A 96 8.93 -6.97 -22.37
N SER A 97 9.91 -6.36 -23.02
CA SER A 97 10.32 -6.76 -24.38
C SER A 97 10.74 -8.24 -24.49
N LEU A 98 11.36 -8.81 -23.45
CA LEU A 98 11.71 -10.24 -23.40
C LEU A 98 10.50 -11.15 -23.14
N LEU A 99 9.40 -10.59 -22.62
CA LEU A 99 8.18 -11.32 -22.24
C LEU A 99 7.04 -11.13 -23.24
N GLN A 100 7.27 -10.45 -24.37
CA GLN A 100 6.24 -10.24 -25.39
C GLN A 100 5.61 -11.55 -25.87
N GLY A 101 4.30 -11.50 -26.13
CA GLY A 101 3.52 -12.66 -26.57
C GLY A 101 3.16 -13.64 -25.46
N THR A 102 3.40 -13.31 -24.19
CA THR A 102 2.84 -14.04 -23.04
C THR A 102 1.55 -13.36 -22.58
N VAL A 103 0.56 -14.16 -22.19
CA VAL A 103 -0.79 -13.68 -21.84
C VAL A 103 -1.16 -14.08 -20.41
N THR A 104 -0.79 -15.30 -20.01
CA THR A 104 -1.10 -15.86 -18.69
C THR A 104 0.09 -15.80 -17.74
N GLU A 105 -0.18 -15.86 -16.43
CA GLU A 105 0.88 -15.93 -15.41
C GLU A 105 1.82 -17.12 -15.62
N VAL A 106 1.29 -18.28 -16.05
CA VAL A 106 2.07 -19.50 -16.30
C VAL A 106 2.95 -19.33 -17.55
N GLU A 107 2.47 -18.68 -18.60
CA GLU A 107 3.29 -18.37 -19.79
C GLU A 107 4.42 -17.40 -19.45
N ILE A 108 4.13 -16.35 -18.68
CA ILE A 108 5.13 -15.39 -18.20
C ILE A 108 6.18 -16.13 -17.37
N ALA A 109 5.73 -16.96 -16.43
CA ALA A 109 6.59 -17.73 -15.53
C ALA A 109 7.53 -18.66 -16.31
N ASN A 110 6.96 -19.48 -17.21
CA ASN A 110 7.74 -20.36 -18.08
C ASN A 110 8.72 -19.60 -18.97
N ARG A 111 8.34 -18.43 -19.49
CA ARG A 111 9.26 -17.59 -20.26
C ARG A 111 10.45 -17.15 -19.41
N ILE A 112 10.22 -16.66 -18.20
CA ILE A 112 11.29 -16.21 -17.29
C ILE A 112 12.22 -17.37 -16.90
N VAL A 113 11.65 -18.55 -16.62
CA VAL A 113 12.43 -19.76 -16.29
C VAL A 113 13.37 -20.13 -17.44
N ASN A 114 12.89 -20.07 -18.69
CA ASN A 114 13.65 -20.46 -19.88
C ASN A 114 14.64 -19.41 -20.40
N LEU A 115 14.50 -18.13 -20.02
CA LEU A 115 15.47 -17.11 -20.39
C LEU A 115 16.84 -17.41 -19.78
N GLU A 116 17.90 -17.24 -20.57
CA GLU A 116 19.26 -17.33 -20.04
C GLU A 116 19.51 -16.21 -19.02
N GLN A 117 20.29 -16.50 -17.99
CA GLN A 117 20.63 -15.49 -16.98
C GLN A 117 21.30 -14.27 -17.63
N ALA A 118 22.10 -14.46 -18.68
CA ALA A 118 22.75 -13.39 -19.43
C ALA A 118 21.75 -12.41 -20.05
N GLN A 119 20.63 -12.90 -20.60
CA GLN A 119 19.58 -12.06 -21.19
C GLN A 119 18.91 -11.17 -20.13
N LEU A 120 18.59 -11.74 -18.96
CA LEU A 120 18.01 -10.99 -17.84
C LEU A 120 18.99 -9.94 -17.29
N ARG A 121 20.29 -10.28 -17.23
CA ARG A 121 21.33 -9.32 -16.85
C ARG A 121 21.48 -8.20 -17.88
N GLN A 122 21.39 -8.51 -19.16
CA GLN A 122 21.43 -7.51 -20.24
C GLN A 122 20.21 -6.57 -20.20
N ALA A 123 19.06 -7.04 -19.72
CA ALA A 123 17.91 -6.17 -19.41
C ALA A 123 18.16 -5.22 -18.22
N GLY A 124 19.25 -5.40 -17.48
CA GLY A 124 19.70 -4.53 -16.39
C GLY A 124 19.41 -5.08 -14.99
N LEU A 125 18.99 -6.34 -14.85
CA LEU A 125 18.87 -6.98 -13.55
C LEU A 125 20.24 -7.32 -12.97
N SER A 126 20.43 -7.12 -11.66
CA SER A 126 21.60 -7.66 -10.95
C SER A 126 21.50 -9.18 -10.86
N GLN A 127 22.64 -9.85 -10.63
CA GLN A 127 22.67 -11.31 -10.44
C GLN A 127 21.67 -11.78 -9.38
N ARG A 128 21.62 -11.10 -8.22
CA ARG A 128 20.71 -11.44 -7.14
C ARG A 128 19.24 -11.27 -7.51
N LYS A 129 18.90 -10.24 -8.30
CA LYS A 129 17.53 -10.06 -8.83
C LYS A 129 17.17 -11.12 -9.85
N VAL A 130 18.13 -11.57 -10.67
CA VAL A 130 17.92 -12.71 -11.57
C VAL A 130 17.60 -13.98 -10.78
N GLU A 131 18.37 -14.29 -9.73
CA GLU A 131 18.11 -15.44 -8.85
C GLU A 131 16.70 -15.38 -8.23
N TYR A 132 16.31 -14.22 -7.70
CA TYR A 132 14.98 -14.03 -7.11
C TYR A 132 13.86 -14.15 -8.13
N LEU A 133 14.02 -13.50 -9.28
CA LEU A 133 13.01 -13.49 -10.34
C LEU A 133 12.80 -14.90 -10.91
N LYS A 134 13.88 -15.63 -11.19
CA LYS A 134 13.78 -17.02 -11.69
C LYS A 134 13.22 -17.97 -10.62
N GLY A 135 13.60 -17.79 -9.35
CA GLY A 135 13.06 -18.56 -8.24
C GLY A 135 11.54 -18.34 -8.06
N LEU A 136 11.09 -17.09 -8.10
CA LEU A 136 9.67 -16.76 -8.06
C LEU A 136 8.94 -17.34 -9.28
N ALA A 137 9.47 -17.15 -10.48
CA ALA A 137 8.86 -17.67 -11.70
C ALA A 137 8.75 -19.20 -11.70
N GLN A 138 9.72 -19.92 -11.13
CA GLN A 138 9.64 -21.38 -11.01
C GLN A 138 8.41 -21.81 -10.21
N LEU A 139 8.12 -21.15 -9.09
CA LEU A 139 6.97 -21.45 -8.22
C LEU A 139 5.62 -21.21 -8.92
N PHE A 140 5.55 -20.24 -9.84
CA PHE A 140 4.35 -20.02 -10.65
C PHE A 140 4.27 -21.00 -11.83
N ALA A 141 5.41 -21.33 -12.44
CA ALA A 141 5.47 -22.25 -13.57
C ALA A 141 5.07 -23.68 -13.19
N ASP A 142 5.43 -24.13 -11.99
CA ASP A 142 5.08 -25.46 -11.48
C ASP A 142 3.74 -25.51 -10.69
N GLY A 143 3.04 -24.39 -10.58
CA GLY A 143 1.76 -24.28 -9.90
C GLY A 143 1.83 -24.30 -8.38
N THR A 144 3.03 -24.21 -7.79
CA THR A 144 3.19 -24.04 -6.34
C THR A 144 2.55 -22.74 -5.84
N LEU A 145 2.56 -21.69 -6.68
CA LEU A 145 1.88 -20.42 -6.45
C LEU A 145 1.00 -20.09 -7.66
N SER A 146 -0.15 -19.46 -7.41
CA SER A 146 -0.96 -18.81 -8.44
C SER A 146 -1.55 -17.49 -7.95
N ASP A 147 -1.90 -16.61 -8.88
CA ASP A 147 -2.57 -15.34 -8.57
C ASP A 147 -3.88 -15.55 -7.83
N ASP A 148 -4.68 -16.54 -8.26
CA ASP A 148 -5.96 -16.88 -7.65
C ASP A 148 -5.79 -17.38 -6.21
N GLU A 149 -4.84 -18.29 -5.96
CA GLU A 149 -4.52 -18.76 -4.61
C GLU A 149 -4.14 -17.58 -3.73
N LEU A 150 -3.12 -16.82 -4.11
CA LEU A 150 -2.56 -15.75 -3.30
C LEU A 150 -3.57 -14.63 -3.04
N ALA A 151 -4.42 -14.29 -4.02
CA ALA A 151 -5.45 -13.28 -3.84
C ALA A 151 -6.53 -13.69 -2.82
N SER A 152 -6.78 -15.00 -2.68
CA SER A 152 -7.79 -15.57 -1.78
C SER A 152 -7.34 -15.71 -0.32
N LEU A 153 -6.02 -15.72 -0.07
CA LEU A 153 -5.47 -15.94 1.27
C LEU A 153 -5.84 -14.84 2.27
N SER A 154 -5.84 -15.20 3.56
CA SER A 154 -5.85 -14.22 4.65
C SER A 154 -4.54 -13.43 4.67
N ASP A 155 -4.53 -12.25 5.30
CA ASP A 155 -3.31 -11.43 5.35
C ASP A 155 -2.16 -12.16 6.07
N HIS A 156 -2.49 -12.97 7.11
CA HIS A 156 -1.52 -13.80 7.83
C HIS A 156 -0.95 -14.91 6.94
N ASP A 157 -1.81 -15.63 6.23
CA ASP A 157 -1.38 -16.78 5.42
C ASP A 157 -0.63 -16.32 4.18
N LEU A 158 -1.06 -15.22 3.55
CA LEU A 158 -0.34 -14.56 2.47
C LEU A 158 1.07 -14.17 2.91
N THR A 159 1.20 -13.58 4.09
CA THR A 159 2.50 -13.17 4.64
C THR A 159 3.39 -14.39 4.88
N SER A 160 2.86 -15.40 5.56
CA SER A 160 3.60 -16.63 5.84
C SER A 160 4.05 -17.34 4.56
N ARG A 161 3.18 -17.39 3.55
CA ARG A 161 3.46 -17.99 2.25
C ARG A 161 4.57 -17.25 1.50
N LEU A 162 4.44 -15.94 1.35
CA LEU A 162 5.36 -15.13 0.56
C LEU A 162 6.71 -14.88 1.26
N LEU A 163 6.78 -14.92 2.59
CA LEU A 163 8.05 -14.80 3.32
C LEU A 163 9.02 -15.95 3.06
N THR A 164 8.53 -17.13 2.62
CA THR A 164 9.40 -18.24 2.23
C THR A 164 10.10 -18.03 0.89
N VAL A 165 9.63 -17.07 0.08
CA VAL A 165 10.16 -16.82 -1.25
C VAL A 165 11.38 -15.91 -1.17
N LYS A 166 12.53 -16.41 -1.63
CA LYS A 166 13.79 -15.65 -1.62
C LYS A 166 13.64 -14.32 -2.36
N GLY A 167 14.02 -13.24 -1.70
CA GLY A 167 13.96 -11.89 -2.27
C GLY A 167 12.65 -11.14 -2.01
N ILE A 168 11.66 -11.80 -1.41
CA ILE A 168 10.44 -11.16 -0.93
C ILE A 168 10.55 -10.99 0.59
N GLY A 169 10.36 -9.76 1.07
CA GLY A 169 10.34 -9.44 2.49
C GLY A 169 9.01 -8.83 2.91
N GLU A 170 8.82 -8.66 4.22
CA GLU A 170 7.58 -8.13 4.82
C GLU A 170 7.14 -6.80 4.20
N TRP A 171 8.08 -5.90 3.91
CA TRP A 171 7.75 -4.63 3.23
C TRP A 171 7.13 -4.86 1.84
N THR A 172 7.69 -5.75 1.03
CA THR A 172 7.16 -6.08 -0.30
C THR A 172 5.75 -6.68 -0.20
N ILE A 173 5.54 -7.55 0.78
CA ILE A 173 4.23 -8.16 1.04
C ILE A 173 3.21 -7.09 1.41
N HIS A 174 3.54 -6.15 2.31
CA HIS A 174 2.64 -5.06 2.62
C HIS A 174 2.31 -4.17 1.41
N MET A 175 3.30 -3.89 0.55
CA MET A 175 3.03 -3.14 -0.68
C MET A 175 2.11 -3.92 -1.63
N LEU A 176 2.29 -5.23 -1.73
CA LEU A 176 1.42 -6.10 -2.52
C LEU A 176 -0.02 -6.07 -1.96
N MET A 177 -0.17 -6.22 -0.64
CA MET A 177 -1.47 -6.16 0.02
C MET A 177 -2.19 -4.84 -0.27
N ILE A 178 -1.48 -3.71 -0.20
CA ILE A 178 -2.05 -2.38 -0.46
C ILE A 178 -2.38 -2.18 -1.94
N PHE A 179 -1.38 -2.30 -2.82
CA PHE A 179 -1.47 -1.83 -4.20
C PHE A 179 -1.97 -2.86 -5.21
N ALA A 180 -1.80 -4.15 -4.94
CA ALA A 180 -2.30 -5.21 -5.82
C ALA A 180 -3.60 -5.82 -5.29
N LEU A 181 -3.67 -6.10 -3.98
CA LEU A 181 -4.80 -6.80 -3.38
C LEU A 181 -5.87 -5.88 -2.76
N GLN A 182 -5.64 -4.57 -2.74
CA GLN A 182 -6.56 -3.56 -2.18
C GLN A 182 -6.96 -3.83 -0.71
N ARG A 183 -6.08 -4.45 0.07
CA ARG A 183 -6.31 -4.68 1.51
C ARG A 183 -6.38 -3.32 2.20
N LYS A 184 -7.48 -3.08 2.90
CA LYS A 184 -7.80 -1.77 3.52
C LYS A 184 -7.12 -1.55 4.86
N ASP A 185 -6.67 -2.62 5.50
CA ASP A 185 -6.17 -2.60 6.87
C ASP A 185 -4.69 -2.99 7.01
N VAL A 186 -3.83 -2.42 6.16
CA VAL A 186 -2.39 -2.69 6.18
C VAL A 186 -1.62 -1.54 6.80
N LEU A 187 -0.73 -1.86 7.74
CA LEU A 187 0.23 -0.91 8.33
C LEU A 187 1.66 -1.38 8.04
N PRO A 188 2.36 -0.80 7.05
CA PRO A 188 3.73 -1.18 6.73
C PRO A 188 4.71 -0.53 7.71
N PHE A 189 4.74 -1.00 8.95
CA PHE A 189 5.59 -0.43 10.01
C PHE A 189 7.07 -0.33 9.63
N GLY A 190 7.60 -1.33 8.90
CA GLY A 190 8.99 -1.31 8.42
C GLY A 190 9.30 -0.22 7.39
N ASP A 191 8.28 0.46 6.85
CA ASP A 191 8.46 1.54 5.88
C ASP A 191 8.90 2.85 6.55
N LEU A 192 10.08 3.33 6.18
CA LEU A 192 10.65 4.56 6.73
C LEU A 192 9.83 5.80 6.38
N GLY A 193 9.14 5.81 5.23
CA GLY A 193 8.27 6.90 4.81
C GLY A 193 7.06 7.00 5.73
N VAL A 194 6.39 5.87 5.99
CA VAL A 194 5.26 5.81 6.95
C VAL A 194 5.71 6.22 8.34
N ARG A 195 6.83 5.69 8.85
CA ARG A 195 7.34 6.06 10.19
C ARG A 195 7.66 7.55 10.29
N LYS A 196 8.33 8.14 9.29
CA LYS A 196 8.65 9.57 9.27
C LYS A 196 7.39 10.43 9.17
N GLY A 197 6.41 10.03 8.37
CA GLY A 197 5.12 10.68 8.27
C GLY A 197 4.38 10.68 9.62
N ALA A 198 4.36 9.52 10.28
CA ALA A 198 3.74 9.34 11.58
C ALA A 198 4.40 10.18 12.68
N ILE A 199 5.74 10.25 12.71
CA ILE A 199 6.47 11.14 13.63
C ILE A 199 6.02 12.59 13.46
N LYS A 200 5.93 13.06 12.21
CA LYS A 200 5.51 14.44 11.89
C LYS A 200 4.05 14.68 12.27
N PHE A 201 3.16 13.77 11.87
CA PHE A 201 1.71 13.94 12.03
C PHE A 201 1.27 13.82 13.50
N PHE A 202 1.72 12.79 14.22
CA PHE A 202 1.35 12.58 15.62
C PHE A 202 2.19 13.43 16.60
N GLY A 203 3.14 14.22 16.11
CA GLY A 203 3.99 15.07 16.96
C GLY A 203 4.82 14.27 17.96
N LEU A 204 5.36 13.10 17.55
CA LEU A 204 6.05 12.19 18.46
C LEU A 204 7.31 12.82 19.05
N SER A 205 7.49 12.69 20.36
CA SER A 205 8.68 13.16 21.09
C SER A 205 9.94 12.40 20.68
N ASP A 206 11.13 12.93 21.03
CA ASP A 206 12.41 12.27 20.73
C ASP A 206 12.55 10.87 21.35
N GLN A 207 11.87 10.62 22.48
CA GLN A 207 11.78 9.29 23.06
C GLN A 207 10.94 8.35 22.20
N GLN A 208 9.76 8.79 21.77
CA GLN A 208 8.82 8.00 20.97
C GLN A 208 9.37 7.71 19.56
N LYS A 209 10.16 8.64 18.99
CA LYS A 209 10.88 8.41 17.72
C LYS A 209 11.81 7.19 17.77
N ARG A 210 12.27 6.80 18.97
CA ARG A 210 13.21 5.70 19.21
C ARG A 210 12.52 4.39 19.60
N TRP A 211 11.19 4.33 19.58
CA TRP A 211 10.44 3.08 19.75
C TRP A 211 10.96 1.99 18.82
N LYS A 212 11.24 0.84 19.42
CA LYS A 212 11.84 -0.33 18.76
C LYS A 212 10.84 -1.45 18.55
N LYS A 213 9.77 -1.47 19.35
CA LYS A 213 8.76 -2.52 19.34
C LYS A 213 7.65 -2.18 18.35
N LYS A 214 7.15 -3.17 17.63
CA LYS A 214 6.09 -3.01 16.64
C LYS A 214 4.80 -2.51 17.30
N GLU A 215 4.51 -3.03 18.49
CA GLU A 215 3.31 -2.79 19.28
C GLU A 215 3.19 -1.32 19.70
N GLU A 216 4.32 -0.66 20.00
CA GLU A 216 4.35 0.76 20.36
C GLU A 216 3.84 1.63 19.20
N TRP A 217 4.20 1.26 17.98
CA TRP A 217 3.73 1.95 16.79
C TRP A 217 2.31 1.57 16.44
N GLU A 218 1.95 0.28 16.46
CA GLU A 218 0.61 -0.19 16.15
C GLU A 218 -0.47 0.48 17.02
N ALA A 219 -0.19 0.73 18.29
CA ALA A 219 -1.09 1.44 19.20
C ALA A 219 -1.50 2.84 18.68
N LEU A 220 -0.61 3.55 17.96
CA LEU A 220 -0.95 4.85 17.35
C LEU A 220 -1.99 4.72 16.23
N PHE A 221 -2.02 3.57 15.57
CA PHE A 221 -2.84 3.33 14.38
C PHE A 221 -4.10 2.50 14.66
N GLU A 222 -4.20 1.89 15.84
CA GLU A 222 -5.30 1.02 16.22
C GLU A 222 -6.69 1.68 16.09
N PRO A 223 -6.89 2.97 16.46
CA PRO A 223 -8.18 3.64 16.25
C PRO A 223 -8.62 3.72 14.78
N TYR A 224 -7.71 3.52 13.83
CA TYR A 224 -8.00 3.66 12.40
C TYR A 224 -8.28 2.34 11.70
N ARG A 225 -8.40 1.21 12.43
CA ARG A 225 -8.97 -0.01 11.85
C ARG A 225 -10.42 0.22 11.42
N PRO A 226 -10.88 -0.36 10.30
CA PRO A 226 -10.19 -1.28 9.41
C PRO A 226 -9.53 -0.59 8.20
N TYR A 227 -9.09 0.67 8.33
CA TYR A 227 -8.66 1.53 7.21
C TYR A 227 -7.21 2.01 7.34
N ARG A 228 -6.34 1.25 8.01
CA ARG A 228 -4.92 1.64 8.22
C ARG A 228 -4.12 1.81 6.92
N THR A 229 -4.55 1.22 5.80
CA THR A 229 -3.95 1.47 4.48
C THR A 229 -4.06 2.94 4.08
N TYR A 230 -5.22 3.56 4.32
CA TYR A 230 -5.48 4.95 3.96
C TYR A 230 -4.69 5.91 4.85
N VAL A 231 -4.54 5.56 6.13
CA VAL A 231 -3.67 6.30 7.05
C VAL A 231 -2.21 6.19 6.62
N SER A 232 -1.75 4.99 6.27
CA SER A 232 -0.39 4.76 5.75
C SER A 232 -0.12 5.59 4.50
N TRP A 233 -1.12 5.70 3.61
CA TRP A 233 -1.05 6.56 2.44
C TRP A 233 -0.87 8.04 2.79
N LEU A 234 -1.65 8.55 3.75
CA LEU A 234 -1.50 9.92 4.24
C LEU A 234 -0.12 10.14 4.88
N MET A 235 0.44 9.13 5.59
CA MET A 235 1.78 9.23 6.17
C MET A 235 2.87 9.37 5.10
N TRP A 236 2.75 8.68 3.96
CA TRP A 236 3.66 8.91 2.83
C TRP A 236 3.56 10.35 2.32
N LYS A 237 2.35 10.90 2.18
CA LYS A 237 2.15 12.29 1.74
C LYS A 237 2.68 13.32 2.73
N VAL A 238 2.46 13.13 4.03
CA VAL A 238 3.03 13.97 5.09
C VAL A 238 4.57 13.90 5.09
N ASN A 239 5.13 12.72 4.86
CA ASN A 239 6.58 12.58 4.80
C ASN A 239 7.17 13.32 3.59
N SER A 240 6.58 13.13 2.41
CA SER A 240 7.02 13.71 1.15
C SER A 240 5.83 13.79 0.18
N PRO A 241 5.27 14.99 -0.10
CA PRO A 241 4.07 15.13 -0.93
C PRO A 241 4.21 14.56 -2.36
N GLN A 242 5.43 14.65 -2.93
CA GLN A 242 5.74 14.10 -4.26
C GLN A 242 6.15 12.62 -4.25
N PHE A 243 6.07 11.94 -3.10
CA PHE A 243 6.46 10.55 -3.00
C PHE A 243 5.54 9.68 -3.85
N VAL A 244 6.15 8.94 -4.77
CA VAL A 244 5.54 7.87 -5.57
C VAL A 244 6.08 6.56 -5.03
N ILE A 245 5.18 5.64 -4.71
CA ILE A 245 5.57 4.37 -4.12
C ILE A 245 6.02 3.45 -5.25
N ALA A 246 7.08 2.67 -5.06
CA ALA A 246 7.65 1.84 -6.13
C ALA A 246 6.67 0.81 -6.73
N MET A 247 5.56 0.55 -6.03
CA MET A 247 4.49 -0.36 -6.44
C MET A 247 3.23 0.37 -6.96
N GLU A 248 3.10 1.67 -6.71
CA GLU A 248 2.12 2.57 -7.37
C GLU A 248 2.44 2.66 -8.86
#